data_AF-A0AAU9ZCS7-F1
#
_entry.id   AF-A0AAU9ZCS7-F1
#
_cell.length_a   1.000
_cell.length_b   1.000
_cell.length_c   1.000
_cell.angle_alpha   90.00
_cell.angle_beta   90.00
_cell.angle_gamma   90.00
#
_symmetry.space_group_name_H-M   'P 1'
#
loop_
_entity.id
_entity.type
_entity.pdbx_description
1 polymer ?
#
loop_
_entity_poly.entity_id
_entity_poly.type
_entity_poly.pdbx_seq_one_letter_code
_entity_poly.pdbx_strand_id
1 'polypeptide(L)'
;MNPLSLLIAVALGLVPGVSAGPEAIECWFVEDAGGGGLTKKPATLLLRQGPRGPPPRPDLDPKLYLKVDDPAGMLLAAFRRYPSGAPVPYCEMSRFIPFPASAYWARHLNPQQSCPRALDGDWLLVSVSSTVFSLSSLLRPQPEPQLEPASITMATVVLTVLTHSPAPRIQLGKDAVLDLSFAYMPPTPEDALSPATGPPPFGLEWRRQHRGKGHLLLAATPGLVEKMPPAQEKAVAFAAWDDNEPWGPWTGNGTLWLPAVKPFQEGVYLATVHLPYLQGQVSLQLTVHKSPKVSLTPAPLVWAAPGEAPPELLCLVSHFYPAEGLEVEWELRGGPEGGSRKAEGEMWLSNVRHHSDGSVSQAGHLQLPPVTAQQHGVRYACRVYHPCLRASGRSAEVTLEVAGLSGPLVEDGIGLFLSAFLLLALIKALGWMAAYLTIPEDTKVTAASLDSKKSQ
;
A
#
# COMPACT_ATOMS: atom_id res chain seq x y z
N MET A 1 -8.04 -31.57 53.12
CA MET A 1 -9.30 -30.97 52.62
C MET A 1 -9.51 -29.63 53.31
N ASN A 2 -9.14 -28.56 52.61
CA ASN A 2 -9.37 -27.11 52.87
C ASN A 2 -8.46 -26.33 51.88
N PRO A 3 -8.75 -25.07 51.52
CA PRO A 3 -9.93 -24.63 50.79
C PRO A 3 -9.56 -23.73 49.58
N LEU A 4 -10.58 -23.34 48.82
CA LEU A 4 -10.61 -22.34 47.74
C LEU A 4 -9.65 -21.15 47.92
N SER A 5 -8.81 -20.89 46.92
CA SER A 5 -8.29 -19.55 46.62
C SER A 5 -9.14 -18.92 45.52
N LEU A 6 -9.89 -17.89 45.91
CA LEU A 6 -10.68 -17.02 45.04
C LEU A 6 -9.72 -16.06 44.32
N LEU A 7 -9.52 -16.24 43.01
CA LEU A 7 -8.85 -15.25 42.15
C LEU A 7 -9.91 -14.31 41.59
N ILE A 8 -9.97 -13.10 42.15
CA ILE A 8 -10.77 -11.99 41.64
C ILE A 8 -10.01 -11.38 40.46
N ALA A 9 -10.43 -11.70 39.23
CA ALA A 9 -10.00 -11.00 38.04
C ALA A 9 -10.78 -9.68 37.93
N VAL A 10 -10.14 -8.56 38.27
CA VAL A 10 -10.65 -7.22 37.95
C VAL A 10 -10.44 -7.00 36.45
N ALA A 11 -11.47 -7.30 35.66
CA ALA A 11 -11.55 -6.88 34.27
C ALA A 11 -11.83 -5.36 34.25
N LEU A 12 -10.77 -4.56 34.19
CA LEU A 12 -10.86 -3.17 33.75
C LEU A 12 -11.30 -3.19 32.29
N GLY A 13 -12.60 -2.99 32.08
CA GLY A 13 -13.20 -2.77 30.78
C GLY A 13 -12.61 -1.50 30.16
N LEU A 14 -11.52 -1.65 29.42
CA LEU A 14 -11.17 -0.75 28.34
C LEU A 14 -12.22 -0.93 27.25
N VAL A 15 -13.36 -0.24 27.40
CA VAL A 15 -14.19 0.07 26.25
C VAL A 15 -13.29 0.92 25.36
N PRO A 16 -12.91 0.46 24.15
CA PRO A 16 -12.28 1.36 23.20
C PRO A 16 -13.29 2.48 23.00
N GLY A 17 -12.95 3.69 23.45
CA GLY A 17 -13.79 4.86 23.23
C GLY A 17 -14.10 4.90 21.74
N VAL A 18 -15.36 4.66 21.39
CA VAL A 18 -15.81 4.74 20.01
C VAL A 18 -15.60 6.18 19.62
N SER A 19 -14.51 6.45 18.90
CA SER A 19 -14.22 7.77 18.33
C SER A 19 -15.43 8.12 17.48
N ALA A 20 -16.19 9.13 17.91
CA ALA A 20 -17.47 9.46 17.30
C ALA A 20 -17.33 10.32 16.03
N GLY A 21 -16.12 10.50 15.50
CA GLY A 21 -15.82 11.39 14.39
C GLY A 21 -16.01 12.88 14.74
N PRO A 22 -15.79 13.81 13.80
CA PRO A 22 -16.10 15.23 14.00
C PRO A 22 -17.59 15.46 14.27
N GLU A 23 -17.92 16.49 15.07
CA GLU A 23 -19.30 16.93 15.31
C GLU A 23 -19.79 17.88 14.20
N ALA A 24 -18.89 18.72 13.70
CA ALA A 24 -19.13 19.65 12.61
C ALA A 24 -17.88 19.77 11.72
N ILE A 25 -18.07 20.29 10.50
CA ILE A 25 -17.00 20.49 9.51
C ILE A 25 -17.09 21.89 8.94
N GLU A 26 -15.96 22.59 8.95
CA GLU A 26 -15.81 23.88 8.31
C GLU A 26 -15.60 23.69 6.80
N CYS A 27 -16.37 24.44 6.02
CA CYS A 27 -16.41 24.39 4.57
C CYS A 27 -16.24 25.80 4.00
N TRP A 28 -15.78 25.88 2.76
CA TRP A 28 -15.76 27.12 2.00
C TRP A 28 -16.89 27.11 0.97
N PHE A 29 -17.84 28.03 1.10
CA PHE A 29 -18.84 28.26 0.07
C PHE A 29 -18.26 29.11 -1.06
N VAL A 30 -18.26 28.58 -2.27
CA VAL A 30 -17.63 29.18 -3.45
C VAL A 30 -18.70 29.60 -4.46
N GLU A 31 -18.61 30.86 -4.89
CA GLU A 31 -19.46 31.44 -5.94
C GLU A 31 -18.60 32.15 -6.99
N ASP A 32 -19.03 32.09 -8.25
CA ASP A 32 -18.46 32.91 -9.33
C ASP A 32 -18.81 34.38 -9.06
N ALA A 33 -17.78 35.21 -8.96
CA ALA A 33 -17.90 36.64 -8.71
C ALA A 33 -18.16 37.44 -10.00
N GLY A 34 -18.18 36.77 -11.16
CA GLY A 34 -18.11 37.40 -12.46
C GLY A 34 -16.67 37.83 -12.80
N GLY A 35 -16.38 37.97 -14.10
CA GLY A 35 -15.05 38.41 -14.57
C GLY A 35 -13.91 37.42 -14.32
N GLY A 36 -14.21 36.14 -14.03
CA GLY A 36 -13.22 35.09 -13.78
C GLY A 36 -12.69 35.03 -12.33
N GLY A 37 -13.28 35.80 -11.41
CA GLY A 37 -12.95 35.75 -9.98
C GLY A 37 -13.83 34.77 -9.21
N LEU A 38 -13.28 34.13 -8.18
CA LEU A 38 -14.03 33.28 -7.25
C LEU A 38 -14.13 33.96 -5.89
N THR A 39 -15.34 34.01 -5.32
CA THR A 39 -15.56 34.47 -3.94
C THR A 39 -15.71 33.29 -3.01
N LYS A 40 -15.19 33.42 -1.78
CA LYS A 40 -15.26 32.39 -0.74
C LYS A 40 -15.92 32.95 0.51
N LYS A 41 -16.91 32.25 1.05
CA LYS A 41 -17.59 32.55 2.32
C LYS A 41 -17.45 31.36 3.28
N PRO A 42 -17.28 31.58 4.59
CA PRO A 42 -17.26 30.49 5.55
C PRO A 42 -18.64 29.82 5.62
N ALA A 43 -18.64 28.50 5.71
CA ALA A 43 -19.82 27.66 5.86
C ALA A 43 -19.51 26.51 6.82
N THR A 44 -20.53 25.92 7.44
CA THR A 44 -20.33 24.80 8.36
C THR A 44 -21.42 23.76 8.18
N LEU A 45 -21.02 22.49 8.13
CA LEU A 45 -21.91 21.34 8.17
C LEU A 45 -21.93 20.78 9.59
N LEU A 46 -23.07 20.86 10.26
CA LEU A 46 -23.33 20.20 11.53
C LEU A 46 -23.77 18.76 11.27
N LEU A 47 -22.93 17.80 11.64
CA LEU A 47 -23.12 16.37 11.37
C LEU A 47 -23.82 15.67 12.54
N ARG A 48 -23.56 16.12 13.76
CA ARG A 48 -24.11 15.55 14.98
C ARG A 48 -24.51 16.68 15.91
N GLN A 49 -25.63 16.49 16.59
CA GLN A 49 -26.12 17.46 17.57
C GLN A 49 -25.93 16.90 18.97
N GLY A 50 -25.18 17.62 19.81
CA GLY A 50 -25.11 17.33 21.23
C GLY A 50 -26.44 17.58 21.98
N PRO A 51 -26.57 17.09 23.23
CA PRO A 51 -27.79 17.23 24.02
C PRO A 51 -28.18 18.69 24.34
N ARG A 52 -27.26 19.64 24.14
CA ARG A 52 -27.45 21.08 24.38
C ARG A 52 -27.98 21.86 23.16
N GLY A 53 -28.29 21.19 22.05
CA GLY A 53 -28.68 21.86 20.81
C GLY A 53 -27.50 22.17 19.89
N PRO A 54 -27.76 22.66 18.67
CA PRO A 54 -26.71 23.15 17.76
C PRO A 54 -25.91 24.30 18.41
N PRO A 55 -24.57 24.29 18.34
CA PRO A 55 -23.76 25.39 18.87
C PRO A 55 -24.03 26.70 18.11
N PRO A 56 -24.15 27.85 18.79
CA PRO A 56 -24.39 29.13 18.13
C PRO A 56 -23.17 29.56 17.31
N ARG A 57 -23.39 29.99 16.07
CA ARG A 57 -22.37 30.46 15.12
C ARG A 57 -22.72 31.84 14.54
N PRO A 58 -22.58 32.93 15.32
CA PRO A 58 -22.89 34.29 14.85
C PRO A 58 -21.89 34.79 13.79
N ASP A 59 -20.77 34.10 13.61
CA ASP A 59 -19.75 34.33 12.59
C ASP A 59 -20.20 33.91 11.18
N LEU A 60 -21.25 33.09 11.07
CA LEU A 60 -21.72 32.51 9.81
C LEU A 60 -23.04 33.13 9.35
N ASP A 61 -23.24 33.14 8.03
CA ASP A 61 -24.58 33.27 7.48
C ASP A 61 -25.42 32.05 7.91
N PRO A 62 -26.59 32.21 8.54
CA PRO A 62 -27.46 31.10 8.92
C PRO A 62 -27.80 30.16 7.76
N LYS A 63 -27.82 30.66 6.51
CA LYS A 63 -28.03 29.85 5.30
C LYS A 63 -26.84 28.97 4.93
N LEU A 64 -25.66 29.27 5.47
CA LEU A 64 -24.41 28.52 5.28
C LEU A 64 -24.02 27.73 6.54
N TYR A 65 -24.82 27.81 7.61
CA TYR A 65 -24.74 26.90 8.75
C TYR A 65 -25.82 25.82 8.58
N LEU A 66 -25.40 24.64 8.12
CA LEU A 66 -26.32 23.58 7.70
C LEU A 66 -26.36 22.44 8.70
N LYS A 67 -27.54 22.11 9.21
CA LYS A 67 -27.78 20.85 9.92
C LYS A 67 -28.07 19.75 8.91
N VAL A 68 -27.19 18.76 8.88
CA VAL A 68 -27.25 17.66 7.93
C VAL A 68 -28.32 16.66 8.37
N ASP A 69 -29.30 16.47 7.50
CA ASP A 69 -30.25 15.36 7.53
C ASP A 69 -29.84 14.37 6.44
N ASP A 70 -29.40 13.18 6.80
CA ASP A 70 -28.85 12.17 5.87
C ASP A 70 -29.66 10.87 5.96
N PRO A 71 -30.80 10.77 5.24
CA PRO A 71 -31.68 9.61 5.31
C PRO A 71 -31.00 8.30 4.93
N ALA A 72 -30.10 8.34 3.93
CA ALA A 72 -29.35 7.17 3.49
C ALA A 72 -28.15 6.84 4.39
N GLY A 73 -27.75 7.77 5.26
CA GLY A 73 -26.74 7.58 6.31
C GLY A 73 -25.29 7.50 5.83
N MET A 74 -25.01 7.52 4.53
CA MET A 74 -23.66 7.34 3.98
C MET A 74 -22.71 8.48 4.34
N LEU A 75 -23.17 9.74 4.29
CA LEU A 75 -22.38 10.91 4.63
C LEU A 75 -22.02 10.90 6.12
N LEU A 76 -23.01 10.70 6.98
CA LEU A 76 -22.80 10.67 8.43
C LEU A 76 -21.97 9.46 8.87
N ALA A 77 -22.15 8.30 8.23
CA ALA A 77 -21.35 7.10 8.51
C ALA A 77 -19.88 7.29 8.14
N ALA A 78 -19.57 7.97 7.03
CA ALA A 78 -18.21 8.28 6.63
C ALA A 78 -17.50 9.12 7.70
N PHE A 79 -18.13 10.19 8.18
CA PHE A 79 -17.54 11.02 9.23
C PHE A 79 -17.50 10.34 10.60
N ARG A 80 -18.47 9.50 10.94
CA ARG A 80 -18.43 8.72 12.19
C ARG A 80 -17.21 7.80 12.25
N ARG A 81 -16.77 7.26 11.11
CA ARG A 81 -15.57 6.41 10.98
C ARG A 81 -14.27 7.20 10.81
N TYR A 82 -14.33 8.53 10.83
CA TYR A 82 -13.12 9.36 10.66
C TYR A 82 -12.16 9.16 11.84
N PRO A 83 -10.87 8.81 11.60
CA PRO A 83 -9.92 8.52 12.67
C PRO A 83 -9.67 9.73 13.58
N SER A 84 -9.64 9.50 14.90
CA SER A 84 -9.24 10.53 15.86
C SER A 84 -7.78 10.94 15.64
N GLY A 85 -7.52 12.23 15.44
CA GLY A 85 -6.17 12.76 15.18
C GLY A 85 -5.77 12.79 13.70
N ALA A 86 -6.63 12.35 12.78
CA ALA A 86 -6.43 12.63 11.36
C ALA A 86 -6.56 14.14 11.08
N PRO A 87 -5.86 14.67 10.05
CA PRO A 87 -5.99 16.06 9.64
C PRO A 87 -7.45 16.42 9.31
N VAL A 88 -7.85 17.68 9.52
CA VAL A 88 -9.19 18.14 9.16
C VAL A 88 -9.38 17.99 7.65
N PRO A 89 -10.50 17.38 7.18
CA PRO A 89 -10.76 17.24 5.75
C PRO A 89 -11.01 18.61 5.09
N TYR A 90 -10.57 18.77 3.84
CA TYR A 90 -10.92 19.96 3.05
C TYR A 90 -12.37 19.84 2.59
N CYS A 91 -13.19 20.85 2.87
CA CYS A 91 -14.58 20.90 2.46
C CYS A 91 -14.86 22.16 1.62
N GLU A 92 -15.50 21.94 0.49
CA GLU A 92 -15.96 23.00 -0.42
C GLU A 92 -17.45 22.82 -0.70
N MET A 93 -18.18 23.92 -0.72
CA MET A 93 -19.61 23.96 -1.00
C MET A 93 -19.87 24.91 -2.15
N SER A 94 -20.77 24.56 -3.06
CA SER A 94 -21.13 25.42 -4.20
C SER A 94 -22.60 25.24 -4.54
N ARG A 95 -23.16 26.17 -5.33
CA ARG A 95 -24.51 25.97 -5.88
C ARG A 95 -24.50 24.87 -6.92
N PHE A 96 -25.47 23.97 -6.83
CA PHE A 96 -25.73 22.96 -7.85
C PHE A 96 -27.00 23.34 -8.62
N ILE A 97 -27.01 23.07 -9.92
CA ILE A 97 -28.19 23.25 -10.77
C ILE A 97 -28.49 21.88 -11.39
N PRO A 98 -29.62 21.25 -11.06
CA PRO A 98 -30.01 19.99 -11.67
C PRO A 98 -30.08 20.12 -13.19
N PHE A 99 -29.33 19.28 -13.90
CA PHE A 99 -29.21 19.32 -15.34
C PHE A 99 -28.94 17.91 -15.90
N PRO A 100 -29.48 17.55 -17.08
CA PRO A 100 -29.20 16.26 -17.69
C PRO A 100 -27.71 16.04 -17.95
N ALA A 101 -27.26 14.80 -17.81
CA ALA A 101 -25.89 14.43 -18.15
C ALA A 101 -25.55 14.84 -19.59
N SER A 102 -24.42 15.52 -19.78
CA SER A 102 -23.97 16.00 -21.10
C SER A 102 -23.51 14.87 -22.02
N ALA A 103 -23.14 13.72 -21.44
CA ALA A 103 -22.67 12.58 -22.17
C ALA A 103 -23.83 11.87 -22.90
N TYR A 104 -23.68 11.66 -24.21
CA TYR A 104 -24.72 11.05 -25.04
C TYR A 104 -25.18 9.67 -24.58
N TRP A 105 -24.28 8.85 -24.03
CA TRP A 105 -24.62 7.51 -23.53
C TRP A 105 -25.53 7.55 -22.29
N ALA A 106 -25.57 8.66 -21.56
CA ALA A 106 -26.39 8.82 -20.35
C ALA A 106 -27.76 9.47 -20.64
N ARG A 107 -28.05 9.81 -21.90
CA ARG A 107 -29.24 10.59 -22.30
C ARG A 107 -30.56 9.95 -21.88
N HIS A 108 -30.66 8.63 -21.90
CA HIS A 108 -31.89 7.90 -21.63
C HIS A 108 -32.17 7.72 -20.13
N LEU A 109 -31.24 8.13 -19.24
CA LEU A 109 -31.58 8.37 -17.83
C LEU A 109 -32.63 9.49 -17.70
N ASN A 110 -32.76 10.33 -18.73
CA ASN A 110 -33.71 11.44 -18.79
C ASN A 110 -34.57 11.33 -20.07
N PRO A 111 -35.50 10.36 -20.14
CA PRO A 111 -36.29 10.14 -21.36
C PRO A 111 -37.31 11.26 -21.61
N GLN A 112 -37.76 11.94 -20.55
CA GLN A 112 -38.68 13.06 -20.64
C GLN A 112 -37.93 14.35 -21.00
N GLN A 113 -38.48 15.13 -21.93
CA GLN A 113 -37.91 16.42 -22.37
C GLN A 113 -38.29 17.60 -21.44
N SER A 114 -38.66 17.31 -20.18
CA SER A 114 -39.08 18.31 -19.19
C SER A 114 -38.42 18.05 -17.84
N CYS A 115 -38.01 19.13 -17.16
CA CYS A 115 -37.45 19.05 -15.82
C CYS A 115 -38.50 18.57 -14.80
N PRO A 116 -38.21 17.56 -13.97
CA PRO A 116 -39.11 17.09 -12.92
C PRO A 116 -39.31 18.18 -11.85
N ARG A 117 -40.57 18.49 -11.52
CA ARG A 117 -40.92 19.45 -10.44
C ARG A 117 -40.42 19.01 -9.06
N ALA A 118 -40.24 17.71 -8.85
CA ALA A 118 -39.67 17.17 -7.62
C ALA A 118 -38.24 17.67 -7.33
N LEU A 119 -37.56 18.25 -8.33
CA LEU A 119 -36.23 18.84 -8.22
C LEU A 119 -36.24 20.36 -8.04
N ASP A 120 -37.42 20.98 -7.88
CA ASP A 120 -37.52 22.42 -7.61
C ASP A 120 -36.85 22.79 -6.28
N GLY A 121 -36.39 24.04 -6.20
CA GLY A 121 -35.71 24.59 -5.02
C GLY A 121 -34.20 24.74 -5.20
N ASP A 122 -33.55 25.23 -4.14
CA ASP A 122 -32.11 25.43 -4.12
C ASP A 122 -31.37 24.10 -3.88
N TRP A 123 -30.21 23.94 -4.52
CA TRP A 123 -29.35 22.78 -4.35
C TRP A 123 -27.92 23.21 -4.06
N LEU A 124 -27.26 22.45 -3.20
CA LEU A 124 -25.87 22.63 -2.83
C LEU A 124 -25.08 21.37 -3.16
N LEU A 125 -23.92 21.54 -3.78
CA LEU A 125 -22.92 20.50 -3.92
C LEU A 125 -21.88 20.68 -2.82
N VAL A 126 -21.65 19.62 -2.05
CA VAL A 126 -20.61 19.54 -1.04
C VAL A 126 -19.55 18.56 -1.51
N SER A 127 -18.31 19.02 -1.64
CA SER A 127 -17.15 18.20 -1.98
C SER A 127 -16.20 18.16 -0.81
N VAL A 128 -15.85 16.96 -0.35
CA VAL A 128 -14.93 16.77 0.78
C VAL A 128 -13.77 15.89 0.35
N SER A 129 -12.55 16.34 0.59
CA SER A 129 -11.32 15.64 0.23
C SER A 129 -10.40 15.50 1.42
N SER A 130 -9.86 14.30 1.63
CA SER A 130 -8.91 14.01 2.69
C SER A 130 -8.01 12.82 2.31
N THR A 131 -7.08 12.48 3.20
CA THR A 131 -6.27 11.25 3.06
C THR A 131 -7.04 9.98 3.42
N VAL A 132 -8.20 10.10 4.07
CA VAL A 132 -9.00 8.97 4.58
C VAL A 132 -10.10 8.59 3.58
N PHE A 133 -10.84 9.57 3.07
CA PHE A 133 -11.83 9.39 2.00
C PHE A 133 -11.95 10.66 1.15
N SER A 134 -12.61 10.50 0.00
CA SER A 134 -13.10 11.60 -0.83
C SER A 134 -14.60 11.40 -1.08
N LEU A 135 -15.39 12.46 -0.96
CA LEU A 135 -16.84 12.39 -1.08
C LEU A 135 -17.41 13.61 -1.83
N SER A 136 -18.54 13.39 -2.48
CA SER A 136 -19.36 14.41 -3.12
C SER A 136 -20.82 14.17 -2.77
N SER A 137 -21.48 15.15 -2.17
CA SER A 137 -22.90 15.06 -1.79
C SER A 137 -23.72 16.21 -2.34
N LEU A 138 -24.93 15.91 -2.79
CA LEU A 138 -25.94 16.89 -3.16
C LEU A 138 -26.91 17.07 -1.99
N LEU A 139 -27.03 18.30 -1.52
CA LEU A 139 -27.87 18.68 -0.38
C LEU A 139 -28.98 19.62 -0.88
N ARG A 140 -30.16 19.46 -0.31
CA ARG A 140 -31.31 20.34 -0.53
C ARG A 140 -31.60 21.12 0.75
N PRO A 141 -31.16 22.39 0.88
CA PRO A 141 -31.46 23.22 2.03
C PRO A 141 -32.95 23.58 2.09
N GLN A 142 -33.49 23.69 3.30
CA GLN A 142 -34.82 24.23 3.51
C GLN A 142 -34.83 25.76 3.25
N PRO A 143 -35.94 26.33 2.73
CA PRO A 143 -35.99 27.75 2.34
C PRO A 143 -35.77 28.74 3.50
N GLU A 144 -36.22 28.37 4.69
CA GLU A 144 -36.17 29.22 5.88
C GLU A 144 -35.30 28.57 6.97
N PRO A 145 -34.30 29.28 7.53
CA PRO A 145 -33.53 28.80 8.66
C PRO A 145 -34.45 28.58 9.87
N GLN A 146 -34.25 27.49 10.61
CA GLN A 146 -34.94 27.31 11.88
C GLN A 146 -34.35 28.27 12.91
N LEU A 147 -35.24 29.05 13.53
CA LEU A 147 -34.96 29.94 14.64
C LEU A 147 -35.33 29.15 15.90
N GLU A 148 -34.34 28.82 16.75
CA GLU A 148 -34.43 28.11 18.06
C GLU A 148 -33.81 26.69 18.06
N PRO A 149 -32.76 26.42 18.89
CA PRO A 149 -32.04 27.34 19.79
C PRO A 149 -30.89 28.13 19.13
N ALA A 150 -30.61 27.91 17.83
CA ALA A 150 -29.64 28.68 17.04
C ALA A 150 -30.15 28.82 15.59
N SER A 151 -29.83 29.93 14.91
CA SER A 151 -30.21 30.16 13.51
C SER A 151 -29.43 29.23 12.58
N ILE A 152 -30.06 28.12 12.19
CA ILE A 152 -29.45 27.04 11.42
C ILE A 152 -30.42 26.54 10.34
N THR A 153 -29.91 26.27 9.14
CA THR A 153 -30.72 25.74 8.05
C THR A 153 -30.63 24.21 8.01
N MET A 154 -31.77 23.53 8.00
CA MET A 154 -31.80 22.09 7.75
C MET A 154 -31.50 21.81 6.28
N ALA A 155 -30.64 20.83 5.99
CA ALA A 155 -30.34 20.42 4.64
C ALA A 155 -30.39 18.89 4.51
N THR A 156 -31.26 18.40 3.64
CA THR A 156 -31.42 16.96 3.39
C THR A 156 -30.46 16.50 2.30
N VAL A 157 -29.71 15.45 2.57
CA VAL A 157 -28.80 14.80 1.63
C VAL A 157 -29.62 13.95 0.66
N VAL A 158 -29.45 14.19 -0.63
CA VAL A 158 -30.18 13.50 -1.70
C VAL A 158 -29.30 12.45 -2.38
N LEU A 159 -28.08 12.81 -2.74
CA LEU A 159 -27.11 11.90 -3.36
C LEU A 159 -25.78 12.04 -2.62
N THR A 160 -25.14 10.93 -2.30
CA THR A 160 -23.76 10.89 -1.82
C THR A 160 -22.97 9.92 -2.68
N VAL A 161 -21.80 10.33 -3.13
CA VAL A 161 -20.80 9.49 -3.81
C VAL A 161 -19.54 9.53 -2.97
N LEU A 162 -19.01 8.36 -2.62
CA LEU A 162 -17.94 8.20 -1.64
C LEU A 162 -16.92 7.17 -2.11
N THR A 163 -15.65 7.50 -1.91
CA THR A 163 -14.54 6.54 -2.01
C THR A 163 -13.73 6.52 -0.72
N HIS A 164 -13.52 5.33 -0.16
CA HIS A 164 -12.72 5.11 1.05
C HIS A 164 -11.22 5.02 0.74
N SER A 165 -10.82 5.02 -0.53
CA SER A 165 -9.43 4.96 -0.97
C SER A 165 -9.13 6.13 -1.91
N PRO A 166 -8.95 7.37 -1.39
CA PRO A 166 -8.73 8.54 -2.24
C PRO A 166 -7.35 8.56 -2.91
N ALA A 167 -6.37 7.80 -2.38
CA ALA A 167 -5.03 7.70 -2.95
C ALA A 167 -4.52 6.24 -2.95
N PRO A 168 -5.11 5.35 -3.77
CA PRO A 168 -4.74 3.94 -3.77
C PRO A 168 -3.30 3.75 -4.29
N ARG A 169 -2.53 2.94 -3.56
CA ARG A 169 -1.15 2.57 -3.92
C ARG A 169 -1.11 1.10 -4.33
N ILE A 170 -0.94 0.83 -5.61
CA ILE A 170 -1.08 -0.51 -6.18
C ILE A 170 0.28 -1.05 -6.60
N GLN A 171 0.53 -2.32 -6.33
CA GLN A 171 1.79 -2.95 -6.77
C GLN A 171 1.74 -3.17 -8.29
N LEU A 172 2.82 -2.82 -9.00
CA LEU A 172 2.93 -3.00 -10.44
C LEU A 172 2.63 -4.46 -10.85
N GLY A 173 1.74 -4.62 -11.84
CA GLY A 173 1.29 -5.90 -12.36
C GLY A 173 0.22 -6.60 -11.52
N LYS A 174 -0.20 -6.01 -10.40
CA LYS A 174 -1.39 -6.45 -9.64
C LYS A 174 -2.63 -5.72 -10.12
N ASP A 175 -3.78 -6.29 -9.83
CA ASP A 175 -5.06 -5.66 -10.13
C ASP A 175 -5.32 -4.52 -9.13
N ALA A 176 -5.87 -3.41 -9.61
CA ALA A 176 -6.37 -2.34 -8.76
C ALA A 176 -7.88 -2.48 -8.59
N VAL A 177 -8.33 -2.28 -7.36
CA VAL A 177 -9.74 -2.16 -6.99
C VAL A 177 -9.92 -0.75 -6.45
N LEU A 178 -10.57 0.11 -7.23
CA LEU A 178 -10.84 1.50 -6.88
C LEU A 178 -12.23 1.58 -6.26
N ASP A 179 -12.28 1.63 -4.93
CA ASP A 179 -13.51 1.65 -4.15
C ASP A 179 -14.40 2.84 -4.54
N LEU A 180 -15.67 2.54 -4.78
CA LEU A 180 -16.70 3.54 -5.00
C LEU A 180 -18.04 3.02 -4.48
N SER A 181 -18.64 3.81 -3.61
CA SER A 181 -19.97 3.59 -3.06
C SER A 181 -20.80 4.85 -3.25
N PHE A 182 -22.11 4.69 -3.38
CA PHE A 182 -23.02 5.82 -3.47
C PHE A 182 -24.34 5.51 -2.78
N ALA A 183 -25.06 6.56 -2.42
CA ALA A 183 -26.35 6.46 -1.76
C ALA A 183 -27.30 7.51 -2.30
N TYR A 184 -28.56 7.15 -2.46
CA TYR A 184 -29.59 8.01 -3.04
C TYR A 184 -30.88 7.95 -2.24
N MET A 185 -31.37 9.13 -1.86
CA MET A 185 -32.71 9.33 -1.30
C MET A 185 -33.60 9.92 -2.41
N PRO A 186 -34.64 9.20 -2.86
CA PRO A 186 -35.57 9.76 -3.83
C PRO A 186 -36.31 10.98 -3.26
N PRO A 187 -36.61 12.01 -4.06
CA PRO A 187 -37.54 13.06 -3.67
C PRO A 187 -38.87 12.43 -3.26
N THR A 188 -39.48 12.92 -2.18
CA THR A 188 -40.79 12.46 -1.72
C THR A 188 -41.81 12.59 -2.85
N PRO A 189 -42.47 11.50 -3.28
CA PRO A 189 -43.50 11.57 -4.31
C PRO A 189 -44.68 12.40 -3.80
N GLU A 190 -45.14 13.37 -4.60
CA GLU A 190 -46.32 14.20 -4.25
C GLU A 190 -47.62 13.36 -4.23
N ASP A 191 -47.63 12.19 -4.89
CA ASP A 191 -48.79 11.31 -4.97
C ASP A 191 -48.52 9.96 -4.30
N ALA A 192 -49.24 9.69 -3.21
CA ALA A 192 -49.27 8.43 -2.45
C ALA A 192 -49.82 7.21 -3.24
N LEU A 193 -49.94 7.33 -4.57
CA LEU A 193 -50.49 6.35 -5.50
C LEU A 193 -49.45 5.82 -6.51
N SER A 194 -48.22 6.31 -6.48
CA SER A 194 -47.15 5.81 -7.35
C SER A 194 -46.76 4.38 -6.96
N PRO A 195 -46.71 3.42 -7.89
CA PRO A 195 -46.31 2.05 -7.55
C PRO A 195 -44.87 2.01 -7.02
N ALA A 196 -44.63 1.16 -6.03
CA ALA A 196 -43.27 0.81 -5.59
C ALA A 196 -42.46 0.31 -6.78
N THR A 197 -41.56 1.15 -7.29
CA THR A 197 -40.82 0.89 -8.54
C THR A 197 -39.39 0.41 -8.28
N GLY A 198 -38.98 0.33 -7.01
CA GLY A 198 -37.60 -0.01 -6.62
C GLY A 198 -36.62 1.10 -7.01
N PRO A 199 -35.30 0.82 -6.97
CA PRO A 199 -34.30 1.83 -7.24
C PRO A 199 -34.28 2.25 -8.72
N PRO A 200 -34.07 3.55 -9.02
CA PRO A 200 -34.04 4.02 -10.40
C PRO A 200 -32.80 3.52 -11.14
N PRO A 201 -32.82 3.48 -12.49
CA PRO A 201 -31.59 3.32 -13.25
C PRO A 201 -30.59 4.44 -12.94
N PHE A 202 -29.30 4.11 -12.95
CA PHE A 202 -28.23 5.06 -12.76
C PHE A 202 -27.16 4.86 -13.82
N GLY A 203 -26.36 5.90 -14.08
CA GLY A 203 -25.17 5.84 -14.91
C GLY A 203 -23.92 5.81 -14.05
N LEU A 204 -22.93 5.02 -14.44
CA LEU A 204 -21.59 5.01 -13.86
C LEU A 204 -20.59 5.45 -14.94
N GLU A 205 -19.73 6.40 -14.61
CA GLU A 205 -18.66 6.85 -15.48
C GLU A 205 -17.32 6.83 -14.74
N TRP A 206 -16.33 6.17 -15.32
CA TRP A 206 -14.94 6.22 -14.87
C TRP A 206 -14.06 6.85 -15.95
N ARG A 207 -13.33 7.90 -15.58
CA ARG A 207 -12.36 8.57 -16.45
C ARG A 207 -10.99 8.60 -15.79
N ARG A 208 -9.92 8.53 -16.59
CA ARG A 208 -8.57 8.88 -16.14
C ARG A 208 -8.15 10.20 -16.77
N GLN A 209 -7.80 11.17 -15.93
CA GLN A 209 -7.20 12.43 -16.33
C GLN A 209 -5.69 12.35 -16.18
N HIS A 210 -4.98 12.50 -17.29
CA HIS A 210 -3.51 12.57 -17.32
C HIS A 210 -3.08 13.72 -18.24
N ARG A 211 -2.26 14.64 -17.71
CA ARG A 211 -1.75 15.83 -18.44
C ARG A 211 -2.86 16.64 -19.13
N GLY A 212 -3.98 16.86 -18.44
CA GLY A 212 -5.11 17.65 -18.93
C GLY A 212 -6.04 16.93 -19.92
N LYS A 213 -5.75 15.69 -20.35
CA LYS A 213 -6.63 14.89 -21.21
C LYS A 213 -7.36 13.83 -20.39
N GLY A 214 -8.69 13.92 -20.33
CA GLY A 214 -9.55 12.94 -19.66
C GLY A 214 -10.01 11.85 -20.63
N HIS A 215 -9.57 10.61 -20.43
CA HIS A 215 -9.96 9.44 -21.22
C HIS A 215 -11.04 8.66 -20.49
N LEU A 216 -12.15 8.36 -21.17
CA LEU A 216 -13.19 7.48 -20.65
C LEU A 216 -12.65 6.05 -20.57
N LEU A 217 -12.70 5.44 -19.38
CA LEU A 217 -12.29 4.06 -19.15
C LEU A 217 -13.47 3.11 -19.19
N LEU A 218 -14.57 3.48 -18.54
CA LEU A 218 -15.77 2.66 -18.45
C LEU A 218 -17.00 3.56 -18.31
N ALA A 219 -18.07 3.18 -19.01
CA ALA A 219 -19.41 3.74 -18.82
C ALA A 219 -20.43 2.61 -18.78
N ALA A 220 -21.41 2.71 -17.89
CA ALA A 220 -22.48 1.73 -17.75
C ALA A 220 -23.77 2.40 -17.29
N THR A 221 -24.93 1.84 -17.65
CA THR A 221 -26.25 2.27 -17.16
C THR A 221 -27.04 1.08 -16.61
N PRO A 222 -26.71 0.56 -15.41
CA PRO A 222 -27.47 -0.54 -14.82
C PRO A 222 -28.96 -0.21 -14.71
N GLY A 223 -29.80 -1.17 -15.10
CA GLY A 223 -31.26 -0.98 -15.18
C GLY A 223 -31.77 -0.49 -16.54
N LEU A 224 -30.88 -0.10 -17.48
CA LEU A 224 -31.22 0.23 -18.86
C LEU A 224 -30.45 -0.64 -19.85
N VAL A 225 -31.15 -1.12 -20.88
CA VAL A 225 -30.54 -1.91 -21.96
C VAL A 225 -30.11 -0.97 -23.08
N GLU A 226 -28.85 -0.55 -23.03
CA GLU A 226 -28.31 0.45 -23.97
C GLU A 226 -26.92 0.10 -24.49
N LYS A 227 -26.60 0.67 -25.65
CA LYS A 227 -25.27 0.55 -26.24
C LYS A 227 -24.30 1.46 -25.50
N MET A 228 -23.47 0.87 -24.64
CA MET A 228 -22.43 1.57 -23.91
C MET A 228 -21.16 1.77 -24.75
N PRO A 229 -20.38 2.83 -24.47
CA PRO A 229 -19.00 2.95 -24.95
C PRO A 229 -18.17 1.71 -24.57
N PRO A 230 -17.24 1.28 -25.43
CA PRO A 230 -16.39 0.12 -25.13
C PRO A 230 -15.45 0.44 -23.97
N ALA A 231 -15.41 -0.45 -22.98
CA ALA A 231 -14.48 -0.36 -21.87
C ALA A 231 -13.02 -0.41 -22.37
N GLN A 232 -12.17 0.45 -21.82
CA GLN A 232 -10.75 0.52 -22.10
C GLN A 232 -9.95 -0.29 -21.09
N GLU A 233 -8.75 -0.71 -21.47
CA GLU A 233 -7.78 -1.34 -20.55
C GLU A 233 -8.32 -2.58 -19.82
N LYS A 234 -9.33 -3.26 -20.41
CA LYS A 234 -10.06 -4.39 -19.82
C LYS A 234 -10.66 -4.08 -18.44
N ALA A 235 -10.93 -2.81 -18.17
CA ALA A 235 -11.55 -2.38 -16.93
C ALA A 235 -12.98 -2.94 -16.85
N VAL A 236 -13.37 -3.35 -15.64
CA VAL A 236 -14.75 -3.76 -15.33
C VAL A 236 -15.20 -3.01 -14.07
N ALA A 237 -16.50 -2.88 -13.87
CA ALA A 237 -17.04 -2.24 -12.68
C ALA A 237 -18.11 -3.10 -12.03
N PHE A 238 -18.12 -3.10 -10.70
CA PHE A 238 -19.19 -3.67 -9.89
C PHE A 238 -20.26 -2.58 -9.72
N ALA A 239 -21.09 -2.40 -10.75
CA ALA A 239 -22.10 -1.34 -10.83
C ALA A 239 -23.49 -1.91 -10.54
N ALA A 240 -23.98 -1.77 -9.31
CA ALA A 240 -25.31 -2.23 -8.91
C ALA A 240 -25.83 -1.48 -7.68
N TRP A 241 -27.14 -1.52 -7.47
CA TRP A 241 -27.76 -1.22 -6.18
C TRP A 241 -27.55 -2.41 -5.22
N ASP A 242 -27.37 -2.14 -3.93
CA ASP A 242 -27.12 -3.16 -2.91
C ASP A 242 -28.40 -3.92 -2.54
N ASP A 243 -29.56 -3.26 -2.64
CA ASP A 243 -30.88 -3.81 -2.40
C ASP A 243 -31.90 -3.29 -3.43
N ASN A 244 -33.12 -3.82 -3.38
CA ASN A 244 -34.24 -3.44 -4.24
C ASN A 244 -35.46 -2.97 -3.44
N GLU A 245 -35.22 -2.29 -2.31
CA GLU A 245 -36.29 -1.88 -1.42
C GLU A 245 -37.33 -1.00 -2.16
N PRO A 246 -38.64 -1.13 -1.86
CA PRO A 246 -39.71 -0.46 -2.59
C PRO A 246 -39.60 1.08 -2.72
N TRP A 247 -39.09 1.75 -1.68
CA TRP A 247 -39.21 3.21 -1.50
C TRP A 247 -37.89 3.94 -1.24
N GLY A 248 -36.79 3.20 -1.10
CA GLY A 248 -35.51 3.75 -0.69
C GLY A 248 -35.49 4.27 0.75
N PRO A 249 -34.42 4.97 1.17
CA PRO A 249 -33.22 5.27 0.39
C PRO A 249 -32.45 4.01 -0.02
N TRP A 250 -31.68 4.10 -1.10
CA TRP A 250 -30.87 2.98 -1.60
C TRP A 250 -29.39 3.28 -1.51
N THR A 251 -28.58 2.26 -1.28
CA THR A 251 -27.13 2.30 -1.46
C THR A 251 -26.72 1.46 -2.66
N GLY A 252 -25.60 1.82 -3.27
CA GLY A 252 -25.06 1.12 -4.42
C GLY A 252 -23.55 1.15 -4.48
N ASN A 253 -23.02 0.27 -5.32
CA ASN A 253 -21.61 0.10 -5.57
C ASN A 253 -21.30 0.50 -7.02
N GLY A 254 -20.15 1.13 -7.23
CA GLY A 254 -19.63 1.46 -8.56
C GLY A 254 -18.12 1.23 -8.68
N THR A 255 -17.57 0.34 -7.83
CA THR A 255 -16.14 0.05 -7.72
C THR A 255 -15.55 -0.38 -9.04
N LEU A 256 -14.42 0.21 -9.43
CA LEU A 256 -13.69 -0.14 -10.65
C LEU A 256 -12.64 -1.23 -10.36
N TRP A 257 -12.59 -2.26 -11.18
CA TRP A 257 -11.49 -3.20 -11.24
C TRP A 257 -10.67 -2.97 -12.51
N LEU A 258 -9.37 -2.72 -12.33
CA LEU A 258 -8.41 -2.49 -13.40
C LEU A 258 -7.31 -3.57 -13.33
N PRO A 259 -7.23 -4.49 -14.31
CA PRO A 259 -6.30 -5.61 -14.24
C PRO A 259 -4.86 -5.20 -14.51
N ALA A 260 -3.93 -5.90 -13.83
CA ALA A 260 -2.48 -5.86 -14.08
C ALA A 260 -1.92 -4.45 -14.32
N VAL A 261 -2.05 -3.58 -13.32
CA VAL A 261 -1.77 -2.15 -13.43
C VAL A 261 -0.31 -1.87 -13.78
N LYS A 262 -0.13 -0.96 -14.74
CA LYS A 262 1.16 -0.52 -15.28
C LYS A 262 1.37 0.98 -15.01
N PRO A 263 2.63 1.47 -15.06
CA PRO A 263 2.94 2.87 -14.80
C PRO A 263 2.18 3.90 -15.65
N PHE A 264 1.90 3.60 -16.94
CA PHE A 264 1.16 4.54 -17.79
C PHE A 264 -0.31 4.74 -17.35
N GLN A 265 -0.80 3.88 -16.47
CA GLN A 265 -2.15 3.95 -15.92
C GLN A 265 -2.22 4.80 -14.65
N GLU A 266 -1.09 5.29 -14.12
CA GLU A 266 -1.09 6.25 -13.03
C GLU A 266 -1.79 7.56 -13.39
N GLY A 267 -2.36 8.22 -12.37
CA GLY A 267 -2.94 9.54 -12.50
C GLY A 267 -4.21 9.74 -11.68
N VAL A 268 -4.94 10.80 -12.02
CA VAL A 268 -6.20 11.15 -11.38
C VAL A 268 -7.32 10.37 -12.05
N TYR A 269 -8.06 9.60 -11.27
CA TYR A 269 -9.27 8.91 -11.69
C TYR A 269 -10.47 9.70 -11.19
N LEU A 270 -11.45 9.92 -12.08
CA LEU A 270 -12.71 10.57 -11.78
C LEU A 270 -13.81 9.52 -11.89
N ALA A 271 -14.59 9.37 -10.83
CA ALA A 271 -15.76 8.52 -10.78
C ALA A 271 -16.99 9.40 -10.67
N THR A 272 -17.90 9.28 -11.63
CA THR A 272 -19.16 10.05 -11.66
C THR A 272 -20.34 9.08 -11.66
N VAL A 273 -21.25 9.29 -10.72
CA VAL A 273 -22.54 8.61 -10.67
C VAL A 273 -23.59 9.57 -11.20
N HIS A 274 -24.31 9.15 -12.24
CA HIS A 274 -25.37 9.88 -12.90
C HIS A 274 -26.72 9.32 -12.48
N LEU A 275 -27.61 10.19 -12.05
CA LEU A 275 -29.03 9.93 -11.81
C LEU A 275 -29.84 10.91 -12.69
N PRO A 276 -31.17 10.74 -12.80
CA PRO A 276 -31.97 11.71 -13.54
C PRO A 276 -31.73 13.14 -13.02
N TYR A 277 -31.19 14.01 -13.88
CA TYR A 277 -30.78 15.40 -13.60
C TYR A 277 -29.74 15.63 -12.48
N LEU A 278 -29.24 14.58 -11.83
CA LEU A 278 -28.34 14.67 -10.69
C LEU A 278 -27.03 13.95 -11.02
N GLN A 279 -25.90 14.51 -10.56
CA GLN A 279 -24.61 13.85 -10.68
C GLN A 279 -23.75 14.13 -9.46
N GLY A 280 -23.02 13.12 -9.00
CA GLY A 280 -21.98 13.25 -7.98
C GLY A 280 -20.66 12.74 -8.53
N GLN A 281 -19.56 13.43 -8.23
CA GLN A 281 -18.23 13.10 -8.75
C GLN A 281 -17.19 13.08 -7.63
N VAL A 282 -16.38 12.03 -7.59
CA VAL A 282 -15.21 11.93 -6.69
C VAL A 282 -13.93 11.76 -7.48
N SER A 283 -12.83 12.24 -6.92
CA SER A 283 -11.47 12.11 -7.48
C SER A 283 -10.60 11.19 -6.64
N LEU A 284 -9.86 10.30 -7.30
CA LEU A 284 -8.88 9.39 -6.70
C LEU A 284 -7.52 9.57 -7.35
N GLN A 285 -6.43 9.48 -6.60
CA GLN A 285 -5.05 9.55 -7.11
C GLN A 285 -4.41 8.15 -7.09
N LEU A 286 -4.45 7.44 -8.22
CA LEU A 286 -3.84 6.13 -8.34
C LEU A 286 -2.32 6.27 -8.53
N THR A 287 -1.56 5.60 -7.66
CA THR A 287 -0.11 5.46 -7.80
C THR A 287 0.29 4.00 -7.81
N VAL A 288 1.33 3.70 -8.56
CA VAL A 288 1.90 2.38 -8.78
C VAL A 288 3.24 2.32 -8.06
N HIS A 289 3.56 1.16 -7.51
CA HIS A 289 4.82 0.95 -6.84
C HIS A 289 5.34 -0.47 -7.03
N LYS A 290 6.66 -0.64 -6.95
CA LYS A 290 7.31 -1.96 -7.00
C LYS A 290 8.61 -1.89 -6.21
N SER A 291 8.70 -2.71 -5.17
CA SER A 291 9.90 -2.76 -4.32
C SER A 291 11.10 -3.32 -5.10
N PRO A 292 12.30 -2.71 -5.00
CA PRO A 292 13.49 -3.20 -5.68
C PRO A 292 13.96 -4.56 -5.15
N LYS A 293 14.47 -5.38 -6.07
CA LYS A 293 15.28 -6.56 -5.74
C LYS A 293 16.76 -6.18 -5.83
N VAL A 294 17.46 -6.30 -4.72
CA VAL A 294 18.88 -5.93 -4.60
C VAL A 294 19.71 -7.20 -4.61
N SER A 295 20.69 -7.27 -5.51
CA SER A 295 21.65 -8.36 -5.60
C SER A 295 23.04 -7.80 -5.85
N LEU A 296 24.07 -8.52 -5.38
CA LEU A 296 25.46 -8.11 -5.48
C LEU A 296 26.23 -9.14 -6.31
N THR A 297 27.15 -8.66 -7.15
CA THR A 297 28.00 -9.49 -8.00
C THR A 297 29.42 -8.94 -7.99
N PRO A 298 30.47 -9.74 -7.76
CA PRO A 298 30.45 -11.17 -7.42
C PRO A 298 29.91 -11.40 -5.99
N ALA A 299 29.23 -12.52 -5.76
CA ALA A 299 28.77 -12.96 -4.45
C ALA A 299 28.85 -14.50 -4.37
N PRO A 300 29.02 -15.10 -3.18
CA PRO A 300 29.08 -14.50 -1.84
C PRO A 300 30.49 -14.09 -1.38
N LEU A 301 31.52 -14.42 -2.15
CA LEU A 301 32.93 -14.27 -1.78
C LEU A 301 33.70 -13.61 -2.92
N VAL A 302 34.64 -12.73 -2.57
CA VAL A 302 35.56 -12.07 -3.50
C VAL A 302 36.99 -12.28 -3.01
N TRP A 303 37.88 -12.68 -3.91
CA TRP A 303 39.28 -12.97 -3.62
C TRP A 303 40.20 -11.92 -4.23
N ALA A 304 41.23 -11.52 -3.49
CA ALA A 304 42.32 -10.69 -4.00
C ALA A 304 43.62 -10.99 -3.25
N ALA A 305 44.76 -10.91 -3.94
CA ALA A 305 46.06 -10.99 -3.27
C ALA A 305 46.37 -9.66 -2.54
N PRO A 306 47.20 -9.67 -1.48
CA PRO A 306 47.67 -8.45 -0.86
C PRO A 306 48.33 -7.51 -1.89
N GLY A 307 47.88 -6.26 -1.95
CA GLY A 307 48.38 -5.27 -2.92
C GLY A 307 47.72 -5.31 -4.30
N GLU A 308 46.79 -6.24 -4.53
CA GLU A 308 45.94 -6.26 -5.74
C GLU A 308 44.56 -5.67 -5.44
N ALA A 309 43.95 -5.05 -6.46
CA ALA A 309 42.59 -4.57 -6.39
C ALA A 309 41.62 -5.74 -6.65
N PRO A 310 40.62 -5.97 -5.79
CA PRO A 310 39.56 -6.94 -6.06
C PRO A 310 38.77 -6.59 -7.33
N PRO A 311 38.05 -7.56 -7.93
CA PRO A 311 37.12 -7.26 -9.01
C PRO A 311 36.08 -6.23 -8.57
N GLU A 312 35.64 -5.44 -9.55
CA GLU A 312 34.58 -4.46 -9.39
C GLU A 312 33.31 -5.10 -8.79
N LEU A 313 32.75 -4.47 -7.77
CA LEU A 313 31.50 -4.88 -7.16
C LEU A 313 30.33 -4.18 -7.86
N LEU A 314 29.39 -4.98 -8.32
CA LEU A 314 28.21 -4.52 -9.04
C LEU A 314 26.95 -4.84 -8.23
N CYS A 315 26.30 -3.78 -7.75
CA CYS A 315 25.01 -3.83 -7.06
C CYS A 315 23.87 -3.65 -8.05
N LEU A 316 23.19 -4.74 -8.41
CA LEU A 316 22.01 -4.71 -9.26
C LEU A 316 20.76 -4.39 -8.44
N VAL A 317 20.17 -3.24 -8.72
CA VAL A 317 18.84 -2.87 -8.23
C VAL A 317 17.84 -3.11 -9.35
N SER A 318 17.10 -4.22 -9.24
CA SER A 318 16.28 -4.74 -10.33
C SER A 318 14.77 -4.58 -10.10
N HIS A 319 14.07 -4.25 -11.19
CA HIS A 319 12.61 -4.24 -11.31
C HIS A 319 11.89 -3.46 -10.21
N PHE A 320 12.18 -2.17 -10.11
CA PHE A 320 11.54 -1.25 -9.15
C PHE A 320 10.77 -0.14 -9.84
N TYR A 321 9.89 0.53 -9.08
CA TYR A 321 9.13 1.69 -9.51
C TYR A 321 8.59 2.44 -8.27
N PRO A 322 8.58 3.78 -8.20
CA PRO A 322 9.02 4.75 -9.22
C PRO A 322 10.56 4.78 -9.40
N ALA A 323 11.03 5.46 -10.45
CA ALA A 323 12.46 5.60 -10.73
C ALA A 323 13.12 6.63 -9.81
N GLU A 324 12.37 7.65 -9.41
CA GLU A 324 12.78 8.72 -8.53
C GLU A 324 12.99 8.24 -7.09
N GLY A 325 13.95 8.83 -6.39
CA GLY A 325 14.23 8.55 -4.99
C GLY A 325 14.99 7.23 -4.74
N LEU A 326 15.59 6.63 -5.76
CA LEU A 326 16.57 5.55 -5.56
C LEU A 326 17.92 6.15 -5.12
N GLU A 327 18.43 5.66 -4.01
CA GLU A 327 19.79 5.97 -3.55
C GLU A 327 20.54 4.66 -3.27
N VAL A 328 21.82 4.63 -3.66
CA VAL A 328 22.70 3.47 -3.47
C VAL A 328 23.94 3.92 -2.69
N GLU A 329 24.13 3.34 -1.52
CA GLU A 329 25.25 3.57 -0.64
C GLU A 329 26.09 2.30 -0.51
N TRP A 330 27.39 2.47 -0.32
CA TRP A 330 28.33 1.39 -0.10
C TRP A 330 28.89 1.45 1.31
N GLU A 331 28.80 0.33 2.01
CA GLU A 331 29.21 0.16 3.39
C GLU A 331 30.27 -0.93 3.50
N LEU A 332 31.15 -0.79 4.48
CA LEU A 332 32.12 -1.79 4.89
C LEU A 332 31.83 -2.16 6.34
N ARG A 333 31.64 -3.45 6.59
CA ARG A 333 31.25 -4.02 7.89
C ARG A 333 32.30 -5.03 8.37
N GLY A 334 32.47 -5.13 9.69
CA GLY A 334 33.38 -6.10 10.30
C GLY A 334 34.85 -5.68 10.33
N GLY A 335 35.14 -4.37 10.28
CA GLY A 335 36.48 -3.84 10.51
C GLY A 335 36.89 -3.84 12.00
N PRO A 336 38.17 -3.56 12.31
CA PRO A 336 38.73 -3.63 13.67
C PRO A 336 38.06 -2.70 14.69
N GLU A 337 37.40 -1.64 14.24
CA GLU A 337 36.72 -0.66 15.11
C GLU A 337 35.27 -1.01 15.47
N GLY A 338 34.68 -2.02 14.83
CA GLY A 338 33.29 -2.43 15.07
C GLY A 338 32.25 -1.39 14.57
N GLY A 339 31.45 -1.78 13.57
CA GLY A 339 30.42 -0.90 13.01
C GLY A 339 30.29 -0.99 11.49
N SER A 340 29.39 -0.18 10.93
CA SER A 340 29.27 0.05 9.48
C SER A 340 29.94 1.37 9.15
N ARG A 341 30.93 1.36 8.25
CA ARG A 341 31.59 2.57 7.74
C ARG A 341 31.32 2.72 6.25
N LYS A 342 31.45 3.93 5.71
CA LYS A 342 31.35 4.14 4.25
C LYS A 342 32.50 3.41 3.56
N ALA A 343 32.21 2.69 2.47
CA ALA A 343 33.25 2.02 1.69
C ALA A 343 34.10 3.04 0.93
N GLU A 344 35.39 2.75 0.80
CA GLU A 344 36.33 3.53 -0.02
C GLU A 344 36.41 2.96 -1.43
N GLY A 345 36.71 3.80 -2.42
CA GLY A 345 36.81 3.41 -3.82
C GLY A 345 36.09 4.37 -4.76
N GLU A 346 36.20 4.10 -6.06
CA GLU A 346 35.44 4.84 -7.08
C GLU A 346 34.03 4.26 -7.18
N MET A 347 33.02 5.13 -7.16
CA MET A 347 31.60 4.77 -7.15
C MET A 347 30.87 5.50 -8.26
N TRP A 348 30.08 4.78 -9.04
CA TRP A 348 29.21 5.38 -10.06
C TRP A 348 27.91 4.60 -10.23
N LEU A 349 26.93 5.23 -10.86
CA LEU A 349 25.64 4.63 -11.19
C LEU A 349 25.54 4.45 -12.69
N SER A 350 24.98 3.31 -13.10
CA SER A 350 24.62 3.09 -14.49
C SER A 350 23.43 3.97 -14.89
N ASN A 351 23.21 4.12 -16.20
CA ASN A 351 21.94 4.65 -16.70
C ASN A 351 20.76 3.75 -16.30
N VAL A 352 19.58 4.34 -16.23
CA VAL A 352 18.33 3.64 -15.94
C VAL A 352 17.95 2.75 -17.13
N ARG A 353 17.65 1.47 -16.85
CA ARG A 353 17.15 0.51 -17.84
C ARG A 353 15.65 0.34 -17.66
N HIS A 354 14.89 0.60 -18.73
CA HIS A 354 13.44 0.43 -18.76
C HIS A 354 13.05 -0.98 -19.20
N HIS A 355 12.04 -1.54 -18.55
CA HIS A 355 11.47 -2.85 -18.89
C HIS A 355 10.11 -2.70 -19.57
N SER A 356 9.68 -3.75 -20.27
CA SER A 356 8.37 -3.79 -20.96
C SER A 356 7.17 -3.80 -20.00
N ASP A 357 7.38 -4.22 -18.74
CA ASP A 357 6.38 -4.11 -17.67
C ASP A 357 6.26 -2.69 -17.10
N GLY A 358 7.13 -1.76 -17.55
CA GLY A 358 7.21 -0.38 -17.10
C GLY A 358 8.08 -0.17 -15.85
N SER A 359 8.56 -1.25 -15.22
CA SER A 359 9.55 -1.13 -14.14
C SER A 359 10.91 -0.67 -14.68
N VAL A 360 11.77 -0.25 -13.77
CA VAL A 360 13.14 0.15 -14.09
C VAL A 360 14.16 -0.68 -13.31
N SER A 361 15.39 -0.73 -13.82
CA SER A 361 16.55 -1.27 -13.12
C SER A 361 17.73 -0.30 -13.24
N GLN A 362 18.58 -0.27 -12.22
CA GLN A 362 19.81 0.51 -12.20
C GLN A 362 20.90 -0.31 -11.50
N ALA A 363 22.16 -0.09 -11.87
CA ALA A 363 23.31 -0.73 -11.24
C ALA A 363 24.18 0.32 -10.54
N GLY A 364 24.56 0.04 -9.30
CA GLY A 364 25.63 0.73 -8.61
C GLY A 364 26.93 -0.04 -8.77
N HIS A 365 28.00 0.68 -9.08
CA HIS A 365 29.32 0.12 -9.30
C HIS A 365 30.26 0.64 -8.21
N LEU A 366 31.12 -0.24 -7.70
CA LEU A 366 32.17 0.08 -6.74
C LEU A 366 33.47 -0.58 -7.17
N GLN A 367 34.44 0.24 -7.52
CA GLN A 367 35.80 -0.20 -7.78
C GLN A 367 36.64 -0.03 -6.52
N LEU A 368 37.08 -1.16 -5.96
CA LEU A 368 37.81 -1.20 -4.70
C LEU A 368 39.30 -0.86 -4.90
N PRO A 369 39.92 -0.15 -3.94
CA PRO A 369 41.37 0.04 -3.93
C PRO A 369 42.11 -1.28 -3.62
N PRO A 370 43.44 -1.34 -3.85
CA PRO A 370 44.27 -2.48 -3.48
C PRO A 370 44.11 -2.89 -2.02
N VAL A 371 43.91 -4.18 -1.76
CA VAL A 371 43.57 -4.67 -0.41
C VAL A 371 44.79 -4.99 0.43
N THR A 372 44.66 -4.82 1.74
CA THR A 372 45.67 -5.19 2.73
C THR A 372 45.27 -6.45 3.49
N ALA A 373 46.25 -7.13 4.09
CA ALA A 373 46.00 -8.33 4.89
C ALA A 373 45.02 -8.13 6.06
N GLN A 374 44.91 -6.90 6.58
CA GLN A 374 43.99 -6.55 7.68
C GLN A 374 42.51 -6.53 7.26
N GLN A 375 42.24 -6.52 5.95
CA GLN A 375 40.89 -6.51 5.39
C GLN A 375 40.36 -7.92 5.09
N HIS A 376 41.07 -8.97 5.49
CA HIS A 376 40.58 -10.34 5.39
C HIS A 376 39.32 -10.55 6.26
N GLY A 377 38.24 -11.10 5.70
CA GLY A 377 36.99 -11.38 6.39
C GLY A 377 36.03 -10.18 6.54
N VAL A 378 36.38 -9.00 6.02
CA VAL A 378 35.47 -7.84 6.02
C VAL A 378 34.35 -8.02 5.00
N ARG A 379 33.20 -7.39 5.24
CA ARG A 379 32.03 -7.49 4.36
C ARG A 379 31.72 -6.16 3.71
N TYR A 380 31.71 -6.13 2.39
CA TYR A 380 31.17 -5.01 1.64
C TYR A 380 29.68 -5.18 1.47
N ALA A 381 28.91 -4.14 1.75
CA ALA A 381 27.47 -4.15 1.60
C ALA A 381 27.01 -2.99 0.71
N CYS A 382 26.22 -3.30 -0.30
CA CYS A 382 25.45 -2.30 -1.03
C CYS A 382 24.12 -2.09 -0.30
N ARG A 383 23.86 -0.87 0.17
CA ARG A 383 22.62 -0.47 0.84
C ARG A 383 21.81 0.44 -0.06
N VAL A 384 20.56 0.06 -0.26
CA VAL A 384 19.65 0.71 -1.21
C VAL A 384 18.48 1.33 -0.45
N TYR A 385 18.24 2.61 -0.71
CA TYR A 385 17.08 3.35 -0.24
C TYR A 385 16.13 3.61 -1.39
N HIS A 386 14.83 3.47 -1.11
CA HIS A 386 13.77 3.69 -2.08
C HIS A 386 12.45 3.96 -1.34
N PRO A 387 11.51 4.78 -1.88
CA PRO A 387 10.24 5.09 -1.21
C PRO A 387 9.36 3.86 -0.90
N CYS A 388 9.62 2.73 -1.53
CA CYS A 388 8.91 1.46 -1.29
C CYS A 388 9.61 0.54 -0.27
N LEU A 389 10.78 0.95 0.23
CA LEU A 389 11.51 0.25 1.27
C LEU A 389 11.28 0.91 2.64
N ARG A 390 11.63 0.19 3.70
CA ARG A 390 11.68 0.76 5.05
C ARG A 390 12.81 1.79 5.14
N ALA A 391 12.77 2.66 6.15
CA ALA A 391 13.81 3.66 6.38
C ALA A 391 15.22 3.07 6.53
N SER A 392 15.34 1.81 6.96
CA SER A 392 16.62 1.08 7.04
C SER A 392 17.19 0.64 5.68
N GLY A 393 16.45 0.86 4.59
CA GLY A 393 16.80 0.38 3.26
C GLY A 393 16.80 -1.15 3.15
N ARG A 394 17.39 -1.64 2.05
CA ARG A 394 17.67 -3.06 1.79
C ARG A 394 19.13 -3.20 1.41
N SER A 395 19.85 -4.17 1.98
CA SER A 395 21.27 -4.38 1.65
C SER A 395 21.56 -5.79 1.15
N ALA A 396 22.54 -5.90 0.26
CA ALA A 396 23.19 -7.15 -0.13
C ALA A 396 24.68 -7.06 0.23
N GLU A 397 25.27 -8.17 0.70
CA GLU A 397 26.65 -8.19 1.19
C GLU A 397 27.51 -9.28 0.53
N VAL A 398 28.81 -9.03 0.47
CA VAL A 398 29.85 -9.94 -0.01
C VAL A 398 31.03 -9.91 0.95
N THR A 399 31.65 -11.06 1.19
CA THR A 399 32.83 -11.16 2.06
C THR A 399 34.11 -11.12 1.23
N LEU A 400 35.07 -10.30 1.65
CA LEU A 400 36.39 -10.21 1.03
C LEU A 400 37.34 -11.20 1.71
N GLU A 401 37.95 -12.06 0.89
CA GLU A 401 38.96 -13.02 1.29
C GLU A 401 40.30 -12.65 0.67
N VAL A 402 41.28 -12.34 1.52
CA VAL A 402 42.64 -12.01 1.06
C VAL A 402 43.48 -13.29 0.97
N ALA A 403 44.02 -13.57 -0.22
CA ALA A 403 44.80 -14.78 -0.48
C ALA A 403 46.10 -14.80 0.36
N GLY A 404 46.50 -16.00 0.80
CA GLY A 404 47.74 -16.20 1.57
C GLY A 404 47.62 -16.03 3.09
N LEU A 405 46.42 -15.76 3.61
CA LEU A 405 46.13 -15.67 5.06
C LEU A 405 45.38 -16.88 5.62
N SER A 406 44.91 -17.78 4.75
CA SER A 406 44.40 -19.08 5.16
C SER A 406 45.59 -19.95 5.60
N GLY A 407 45.97 -19.82 6.88
CA GLY A 407 46.83 -20.81 7.52
C GLY A 407 46.13 -22.18 7.54
N PRO A 408 46.89 -23.29 7.68
CA PRO A 408 46.29 -24.62 7.76
C PRO A 408 45.25 -24.63 8.88
N LEU A 409 44.07 -25.18 8.59
CA LEU A 409 43.03 -25.35 9.61
C LEU A 409 43.59 -26.23 10.73
N VAL A 410 43.11 -26.06 11.97
CA VAL A 410 43.52 -26.93 13.08
C VAL A 410 43.30 -28.40 12.73
N GLU A 411 42.27 -28.70 11.94
CA GLU A 411 42.01 -30.03 11.37
C GLU A 411 43.08 -30.51 10.39
N ASP A 412 43.63 -29.63 9.55
CA ASP A 412 44.76 -29.97 8.67
C ASP A 412 46.02 -30.26 9.50
N GLY A 413 46.24 -29.49 10.59
CA GLY A 413 47.31 -29.73 11.54
C GLY A 413 47.17 -31.08 12.27
N ILE A 414 45.95 -31.42 12.70
CA ILE A 414 45.62 -32.71 13.31
C ILE A 414 45.82 -33.84 12.28
N GLY A 415 45.39 -33.66 11.04
CA GLY A 415 45.56 -34.63 9.96
C GLY A 415 47.04 -34.91 9.65
N LEU A 416 47.85 -33.86 9.54
CA LEU A 416 49.30 -33.97 9.35
C LEU A 416 49.97 -34.69 10.53
N PHE A 417 49.58 -34.34 11.76
CA PHE A 417 50.10 -34.99 12.95
C PHE A 417 49.75 -36.48 12.99
N LEU A 418 48.48 -36.84 12.78
CA LEU A 418 48.03 -38.24 12.75
C LEU A 418 48.72 -39.04 11.65
N SER A 419 48.87 -38.46 10.45
CA SER A 419 49.57 -39.11 9.34
C SER A 419 51.05 -39.39 9.64
N ALA A 420 51.73 -38.47 10.33
CA ALA A 420 53.12 -38.63 10.73
C ALA A 420 53.28 -39.76 11.78
N PHE A 421 52.38 -39.85 12.76
CA PHE A 421 52.37 -40.94 13.74
C PHE A 421 52.11 -42.31 13.09
N LEU A 422 51.19 -42.36 12.12
CA LEU A 422 50.86 -43.59 11.40
C LEU A 422 52.05 -44.06 10.54
N LEU A 423 52.71 -43.13 9.84
CA LEU A 423 53.96 -43.40 9.10
C LEU A 423 55.09 -43.88 10.02
N LEU A 424 55.30 -43.22 11.16
CA LEU A 424 56.31 -43.63 12.15
C LEU A 424 56.05 -45.03 12.70
N ALA A 425 54.79 -45.35 13.00
CA ALA A 425 54.39 -46.68 13.43
C ALA A 425 54.65 -47.73 12.35
N LEU A 426 54.35 -47.42 11.08
CA LEU A 426 54.59 -48.30 9.95
C LEU A 426 56.10 -48.54 9.73
N ILE A 427 56.91 -47.49 9.80
CA ILE A 427 58.37 -47.56 9.67
C ILE A 427 58.96 -48.40 10.81
N LYS A 428 58.50 -48.22 12.05
CA LYS A 428 58.95 -49.05 13.18
C LYS A 428 58.51 -50.51 13.03
N ALA A 429 57.29 -50.77 12.58
CA ALA A 429 56.83 -52.13 12.33
C ALA A 429 57.66 -52.82 11.23
N LEU A 430 57.92 -52.12 10.12
CA LEU A 430 58.78 -52.62 9.04
C LEU A 430 60.23 -52.82 9.52
N GLY A 431 60.75 -51.92 10.37
CA GLY A 431 62.07 -52.05 10.98
C GLY A 431 62.16 -53.24 11.95
N TRP A 432 61.14 -53.49 12.76
CA TRP A 432 61.06 -54.68 13.63
C TRP A 432 60.90 -55.96 12.82
N MET A 433 60.10 -55.97 11.76
CA MET A 433 59.98 -57.13 10.87
C MET A 433 61.30 -57.43 10.15
N ALA A 434 62.02 -56.39 9.69
CA ALA A 434 63.35 -56.55 9.12
C ALA A 434 64.37 -57.06 10.15
N ALA A 435 64.32 -56.57 11.39
CA ALA A 435 65.18 -57.05 12.47
C ALA A 435 64.90 -58.51 12.84
N TYR A 436 63.63 -58.93 12.90
CA TYR A 436 63.23 -60.32 13.13
C TYR A 436 63.71 -61.28 12.02
N LEU A 437 63.76 -60.80 10.77
CA LEU A 437 64.31 -61.56 9.63
C LEU A 437 65.84 -61.68 9.64
N THR A 438 66.54 -60.95 10.50
CA THR A 438 68.02 -60.94 10.58
C THR A 438 68.60 -61.60 11.83
N ILE A 439 67.77 -62.22 12.68
CA ILE A 439 68.25 -63.00 13.83
C ILE A 439 68.71 -64.39 13.32
N PRO A 440 69.99 -64.78 13.45
CA PRO A 440 70.45 -66.11 13.10
C PRO A 440 70.07 -67.10 14.22
N GLU A 441 69.28 -68.12 13.90
CA GLU A 441 69.16 -69.32 14.72
C GLU A 441 70.45 -70.10 14.65
N ASP A 442 71.11 -70.33 15.80
CA ASP A 442 71.79 -71.61 15.97
C ASP A 442 71.77 -72.16 17.41
N THR A 443 71.46 -73.45 17.47
CA THR A 443 71.60 -74.46 18.54
C THR A 443 70.81 -74.36 19.86
N LYS A 444 69.89 -75.32 20.04
CA LYS A 444 70.02 -76.30 21.14
C LYS A 444 69.37 -77.66 20.84
N VAL A 445 70.14 -78.68 21.18
CA VAL A 445 70.05 -80.13 20.93
C VAL A 445 69.17 -80.83 21.98
N THR A 446 68.30 -81.73 21.47
CA THR A 446 67.82 -83.07 21.94
C THR A 446 67.62 -83.40 23.44
N ALA A 447 66.41 -83.87 23.78
CA ALA A 447 66.09 -85.05 24.64
C ALA A 447 64.55 -85.15 24.79
N ALA A 448 63.88 -86.16 24.23
CA ALA A 448 63.58 -87.48 24.81
C ALA A 448 62.16 -87.59 25.41
N SER A 449 61.32 -88.35 24.70
CA SER A 449 60.32 -89.36 25.16
C SER A 449 59.32 -89.09 26.29
N LEU A 450 58.13 -89.69 26.08
CA LEU A 450 57.17 -90.25 27.06
C LEU A 450 56.19 -89.29 27.75
N ASP A 451 54.93 -89.37 27.33
CA ASP A 451 53.78 -90.01 28.04
C ASP A 451 52.49 -89.22 27.75
N SER A 452 51.54 -89.83 27.03
CA SER A 452 50.44 -90.62 27.60
C SER A 452 49.50 -89.81 28.49
N LYS A 453 48.33 -89.50 27.91
CA LYS A 453 47.00 -89.80 28.47
C LYS A 453 46.75 -89.42 29.95
N LYS A 454 45.73 -88.56 30.12
CA LYS A 454 44.44 -88.88 30.79
C LYS A 454 44.12 -88.07 32.07
N SER A 455 42.94 -87.41 32.00
CA SER A 455 41.92 -87.17 33.05
C SER A 455 42.31 -86.21 34.19
N GLN A 456 41.54 -85.16 34.48
CA GLN A 456 40.12 -85.21 34.89
C GLN A 456 39.44 -83.85 34.67
#